data_AF-A0A945X4Z6-F1
#
_entry.id   AF-A0A945X4Z6-F1
#
_cell.length_a   1.000
_cell.length_b   1.000
_cell.length_c   1.000
_cell.angle_alpha   90.00
_cell.angle_beta   90.00
_cell.angle_gamma   90.00
#
_symmetry.space_group_name_H-M   'P 1'
#
loop_
_entity.id
_entity.type
_entity.pdbx_description
1 polymer ?
#
loop_
_entity_poly.entity_id
_entity_poly.type
_entity_poly.pdbx_seq_one_letter_code
_entity_poly.pdbx_strand_id
1 'polypeptide(L)'
;MMDDAARIGCEDHVGLWENELRDWLPDRLFDAHVHIGPPHIVERPTPERFREALCTFMSMRWETLAHIYSELFSGKTVQGQFAFPFPQREVDLHPANGCLINLAAREPDLAGFLLSHPTDTDATISDYQRAQAAGVRVAGIKPYADRLGKSNFDATMPEFIPDALLEFMASERLIMMLHTAGIGVGDKACRDYLRTTSQRHPDVRIILAHMGRYTCPDQFTSLMESGLLEHAPSLYLEMSSVTSQAVYEQVLRKPELRKRLLFGTDLPFGLITGVERWSDTHGAVFLTRDDYTWSDHEMNAEFAEERLQLTHNTYHVIKAFKDALDAIDLPQGEAETVKHDVFCANALRLLST
;
A
#
# COMPACT_ATOMS: atom_id res chain seq x y z
N MET A 1 5.04 0.38 -26.02
CA MET A 1 5.87 -0.28 -24.99
C MET A 1 5.00 -1.28 -24.25
N MET A 2 5.54 -2.41 -23.83
CA MET A 2 4.80 -3.45 -23.10
C MET A 2 4.77 -3.09 -21.61
N ASP A 3 3.63 -3.31 -20.94
CA ASP A 3 3.48 -3.07 -19.50
C ASP A 3 4.53 -3.86 -18.70
N ASP A 4 5.04 -3.26 -17.63
CA ASP A 4 5.98 -3.93 -16.73
C ASP A 4 5.28 -5.08 -16.00
N ALA A 5 4.06 -4.85 -15.51
CA ALA A 5 3.28 -5.88 -14.79
C ALA A 5 2.99 -7.11 -15.65
N ALA A 6 2.82 -6.95 -16.97
CA ALA A 6 2.59 -8.08 -17.88
C ALA A 6 3.82 -8.98 -18.08
N ARG A 7 4.98 -8.62 -17.52
CA ARG A 7 6.21 -9.43 -17.58
C ARG A 7 6.27 -10.49 -16.49
N ILE A 8 5.50 -10.33 -15.41
CA ILE A 8 5.44 -11.31 -14.30
C ILE A 8 4.12 -12.07 -14.41
N GLY A 9 4.21 -13.40 -14.45
CA GLY A 9 3.04 -14.28 -14.44
C GLY A 9 2.37 -14.34 -13.06
N CYS A 10 1.11 -14.73 -13.02
CA CYS A 10 0.37 -14.98 -11.77
C CYS A 10 0.49 -16.45 -11.33
N GLU A 11 1.70 -17.01 -11.38
CA GLU A 11 1.93 -18.42 -11.00
C GLU A 11 2.01 -18.56 -9.46
N ASP A 12 1.07 -19.30 -8.89
CA ASP A 12 1.13 -19.69 -7.48
C ASP A 12 2.05 -20.89 -7.28
N HIS A 13 3.33 -20.63 -7.05
CA HIS A 13 4.38 -21.66 -7.00
C HIS A 13 4.22 -22.71 -5.91
N VAL A 14 3.42 -22.46 -4.87
CA VAL A 14 3.22 -23.40 -3.75
C VAL A 14 1.75 -23.79 -3.55
N GLY A 15 0.85 -23.33 -4.42
CA GLY A 15 -0.58 -23.61 -4.33
C GLY A 15 -1.24 -23.03 -3.08
N LEU A 16 -0.71 -21.94 -2.51
CA LEU A 16 -1.26 -21.29 -1.31
C LEU A 16 -2.70 -20.81 -1.52
N TRP A 17 -3.03 -20.34 -2.73
CA TRP A 17 -4.39 -19.92 -3.08
C TRP A 17 -5.39 -21.06 -2.96
N GLU A 18 -5.21 -22.11 -3.77
CA GLU A 18 -6.15 -23.22 -3.87
C GLU A 18 -6.21 -24.05 -2.58
N ASN A 19 -5.10 -24.20 -1.87
CA ASN A 19 -5.03 -25.07 -0.69
C ASN A 19 -5.48 -24.40 0.62
N GLU A 20 -5.40 -23.07 0.73
CA GLU A 20 -5.65 -22.37 2.01
C GLU A 20 -6.51 -21.12 1.87
N LEU A 21 -6.20 -20.22 0.93
CA LEU A 21 -6.76 -18.86 0.94
C LEU A 21 -8.13 -18.74 0.27
N ARG A 22 -8.36 -19.50 -0.81
CA ARG A 22 -9.55 -19.36 -1.67
C ARG A 22 -10.85 -19.53 -0.89
N ASP A 23 -10.97 -20.59 -0.10
CA ASP A 23 -12.19 -20.88 0.66
C ASP A 23 -12.28 -20.05 1.94
N TRP A 24 -11.15 -19.59 2.46
CA TRP A 24 -11.10 -18.79 3.68
C TRP A 24 -11.51 -17.33 3.43
N LEU A 25 -11.12 -16.74 2.29
CA LEU A 25 -11.41 -15.36 1.94
C LEU A 25 -12.89 -15.10 1.61
N PRO A 26 -13.43 -13.91 1.96
CA PRO A 26 -14.76 -13.49 1.52
C PRO A 26 -14.88 -13.45 -0.01
N ASP A 27 -16.08 -13.73 -0.52
CA ASP A 27 -16.35 -13.73 -1.97
C ASP A 27 -16.17 -12.36 -2.65
N ARG A 28 -16.24 -11.29 -1.86
CA ARG A 28 -16.10 -9.90 -2.31
C ARG A 28 -14.98 -9.23 -1.57
N LEU A 29 -14.07 -8.62 -2.32
CA LEU A 29 -12.88 -7.95 -1.82
C LEU A 29 -12.91 -6.47 -2.22
N PHE A 30 -12.29 -5.62 -1.40
CA PHE A 30 -11.95 -4.25 -1.77
C PHE A 30 -10.44 -4.08 -1.66
N ASP A 31 -9.78 -3.68 -2.74
CA ASP A 31 -8.32 -3.48 -2.77
C ASP A 31 -7.97 -2.03 -2.47
N ALA A 32 -7.57 -1.72 -1.24
CA ALA A 32 -7.24 -0.37 -0.81
C ALA A 32 -5.87 0.13 -1.29
N HIS A 33 -5.15 -0.61 -2.13
CA HIS A 33 -3.86 -0.15 -2.65
C HIS A 33 -3.51 -0.80 -4.00
N VAL A 34 -3.75 -0.09 -5.10
CA VAL A 34 -3.28 -0.52 -6.43
C VAL A 34 -2.72 0.63 -7.27
N HIS A 35 -1.64 0.36 -8.00
CA HIS A 35 -1.00 1.30 -8.91
C HIS A 35 -1.39 1.08 -10.36
N ILE A 36 -1.74 2.15 -11.07
CA ILE A 36 -2.13 2.10 -12.48
C ILE A 36 -1.48 3.25 -13.26
N GLY A 37 -1.11 2.98 -14.50
CA GLY A 37 -0.48 3.96 -15.36
C GLY A 37 0.04 3.34 -16.65
N PRO A 38 -0.16 3.99 -17.81
CA PRO A 38 0.33 3.47 -19.06
C PRO A 38 1.85 3.65 -19.19
N PRO A 39 2.56 2.80 -19.95
CA PRO A 39 4.02 2.88 -20.03
C PRO A 39 4.54 4.12 -20.75
N HIS A 40 3.72 4.83 -21.54
CA HIS A 40 4.17 5.98 -22.34
C HIS A 40 4.40 7.26 -21.53
N ILE A 41 3.96 7.32 -20.26
CA ILE A 41 4.19 8.44 -19.34
C ILE A 41 5.39 8.21 -18.41
N VAL A 42 6.12 7.12 -18.63
CA VAL A 42 7.29 6.73 -17.85
C VAL A 42 8.53 7.11 -18.64
N GLU A 43 9.34 8.00 -18.07
CA GLU A 43 10.68 8.28 -18.57
C GLU A 43 11.59 7.06 -18.39
N ARG A 44 12.60 6.92 -19.25
CA ARG A 44 13.51 5.78 -19.16
C ARG A 44 14.37 5.90 -17.87
N PRO A 45 14.25 4.95 -16.92
CA PRO A 45 15.07 4.98 -15.71
C PRO A 45 16.55 4.74 -16.03
N THR A 46 17.42 5.25 -15.16
CA THR A 46 18.84 4.96 -15.23
C THR A 46 19.12 3.51 -14.80
N PRO A 47 20.27 2.92 -15.19
CA PRO A 47 20.68 1.60 -14.71
C PRO A 47 20.77 1.48 -13.18
N GLU A 48 21.05 2.60 -12.49
CA GLU A 48 21.08 2.65 -11.03
C GLU A 48 19.69 2.55 -10.43
N ARG A 49 18.71 3.24 -11.01
CA ARG A 49 17.31 3.18 -10.56
C ARG A 49 16.72 1.79 -10.69
N PHE A 50 17.09 1.02 -11.72
CA PHE A 50 16.70 -0.40 -11.83
C PHE A 50 17.29 -1.31 -10.74
N ARG A 51 18.23 -0.83 -9.91
CA ARG A 51 18.70 -1.53 -8.70
C ARG A 51 17.92 -1.16 -7.44
N GLU A 52 16.80 -0.44 -7.59
CA GLU A 52 15.87 -0.19 -6.49
C GLU A 52 14.60 -1.04 -6.68
N ALA A 53 14.14 -1.70 -5.61
CA ALA A 53 12.91 -2.50 -5.64
C ALA A 53 11.70 -1.69 -6.10
N LEU A 54 11.65 -0.40 -5.73
CA LEU A 54 10.64 0.57 -6.15
C LEU A 54 10.50 0.67 -7.68
N CYS A 55 11.59 0.47 -8.44
CA CYS A 55 11.58 0.59 -9.89
C CYS A 55 11.35 -0.75 -10.62
N THR A 56 10.93 -1.80 -9.92
CA THR A 56 10.58 -3.09 -10.54
C THR A 56 9.41 -2.93 -11.51
N PHE A 57 8.43 -2.09 -11.13
CA PHE A 57 7.29 -1.76 -11.98
C PHE A 57 6.98 -0.26 -11.91
N MET A 58 6.79 0.36 -13.06
CA MET A 58 6.33 1.76 -13.14
C MET A 58 5.13 1.90 -14.08
N SER A 59 4.60 0.78 -14.57
CA SER A 59 3.45 0.76 -15.46
C SER A 59 2.61 -0.51 -15.30
N MET A 60 1.30 -0.32 -15.30
CA MET A 60 0.28 -1.35 -15.34
C MET A 60 -1.00 -0.70 -15.85
N ARG A 61 -1.50 -1.15 -17.00
CA ARG A 61 -2.80 -0.67 -17.50
C ARG A 61 -3.95 -1.31 -16.73
N TRP A 62 -5.10 -0.64 -16.77
CA TRP A 62 -6.34 -1.12 -16.15
C TRP A 62 -6.74 -2.51 -16.63
N GLU A 63 -6.62 -2.78 -17.93
CA GLU A 63 -6.96 -4.09 -18.51
C GLU A 63 -6.01 -5.19 -18.03
N THR A 64 -4.73 -4.84 -17.81
CA THR A 64 -3.75 -5.76 -17.23
C THR A 64 -4.07 -6.04 -15.76
N LEU A 65 -4.48 -5.03 -14.98
CA LEU A 65 -4.96 -5.23 -13.61
C LEU A 65 -6.18 -6.15 -13.57
N ALA A 66 -7.18 -5.95 -14.43
CA ALA A 66 -8.37 -6.79 -14.47
C ALA A 66 -8.01 -8.28 -14.74
N HIS A 67 -7.06 -8.53 -15.64
CA HIS A 67 -6.55 -9.88 -15.87
C HIS A 67 -5.80 -10.43 -14.66
N ILE A 68 -4.93 -9.64 -14.02
CA ILE A 68 -4.21 -10.06 -12.81
C ILE A 68 -5.20 -10.42 -11.70
N TYR A 69 -6.25 -9.63 -11.46
CA TYR A 69 -7.27 -9.96 -10.48
C TYR A 69 -8.01 -11.26 -10.81
N SER A 70 -8.31 -11.54 -12.08
CA SER A 70 -8.98 -12.79 -12.45
C SER A 70 -8.14 -14.04 -12.17
N GLU A 71 -6.80 -13.89 -12.23
CA GLU A 71 -5.87 -14.97 -11.91
C GLU A 71 -5.62 -15.06 -10.40
N LEU A 72 -5.22 -13.96 -9.75
CA LEU A 72 -4.87 -13.93 -8.32
C LEU A 72 -6.04 -14.23 -7.40
N PHE A 73 -7.25 -13.80 -7.75
CA PHE A 73 -8.42 -13.98 -6.90
C PHE A 73 -9.46 -14.82 -7.62
N SER A 74 -9.02 -15.94 -8.20
CA SER A 74 -9.88 -16.82 -8.99
C SER A 74 -11.11 -17.28 -8.19
N GLY A 75 -12.30 -17.01 -8.74
CA GLY A 75 -13.57 -17.29 -8.06
C GLY A 75 -14.02 -16.25 -7.01
N LYS A 76 -13.32 -15.12 -6.88
CA LYS A 76 -13.71 -13.97 -6.06
C LYS A 76 -14.01 -12.75 -6.93
N THR A 77 -14.63 -11.74 -6.34
CA THR A 77 -14.91 -10.45 -7.00
C THR A 77 -14.22 -9.32 -6.26
N VAL A 78 -13.28 -8.65 -6.92
CA VAL A 78 -12.78 -7.34 -6.45
C VAL A 78 -13.82 -6.30 -6.85
N GLN A 79 -14.57 -5.78 -5.88
CA GLN A 79 -15.73 -4.90 -6.12
C GLN A 79 -15.42 -3.41 -5.96
N GLY A 80 -14.16 -3.07 -5.73
CA GLY A 80 -13.72 -1.68 -5.61
C GLY A 80 -12.26 -1.58 -5.22
N GLN A 81 -11.66 -0.44 -5.53
CA GLN A 81 -10.24 -0.22 -5.31
C GLN A 81 -9.89 1.24 -5.05
N PHE A 82 -8.84 1.45 -4.25
CA PHE A 82 -8.11 2.72 -4.21
C PHE A 82 -6.99 2.66 -5.23
N ALA A 83 -7.12 3.46 -6.29
CA ALA A 83 -6.19 3.46 -7.40
C ALA A 83 -5.31 4.71 -7.39
N PHE A 84 -4.02 4.49 -7.61
CA PHE A 84 -2.98 5.50 -7.56
C PHE A 84 -2.19 5.49 -8.86
N PRO A 85 -1.71 6.64 -9.36
CA PRO A 85 -0.64 6.63 -10.33
C PRO A 85 0.64 6.07 -9.69
N PHE A 86 1.56 5.58 -10.51
CA PHE A 86 2.89 5.13 -10.08
C PHE A 86 3.71 6.31 -9.52
N PRO A 87 4.24 6.24 -8.29
CA PRO A 87 4.71 7.43 -7.57
C PRO A 87 6.15 7.83 -7.89
N GLN A 88 6.87 7.01 -8.66
CA GLN A 88 8.28 7.18 -8.98
C GLN A 88 8.54 8.51 -9.70
N ARG A 89 9.72 9.10 -9.48
CA ARG A 89 10.12 10.37 -10.11
C ARG A 89 10.21 10.29 -11.64
N GLU A 90 10.40 9.09 -12.19
CA GLU A 90 10.40 8.81 -13.63
C GLU A 90 9.01 8.90 -14.26
N VAL A 91 7.95 8.88 -13.46
CA VAL A 91 6.57 9.00 -13.94
C VAL A 91 6.18 10.48 -13.95
N ASP A 92 5.81 10.97 -15.13
CA ASP A 92 5.34 12.35 -15.28
C ASP A 92 4.00 12.51 -14.55
N LEU A 93 4.01 13.34 -13.51
CA LEU A 93 2.90 13.49 -12.57
C LEU A 93 1.63 13.98 -13.24
N HIS A 94 1.73 14.97 -14.13
CA HIS A 94 0.53 15.62 -14.66
C HIS A 94 -0.23 14.71 -15.65
N PRO A 95 0.44 14.03 -16.60
CA PRO A 95 -0.17 12.96 -17.38
C PRO A 95 -0.64 11.79 -16.51
N ALA A 96 0.10 11.40 -15.46
CA ALA A 96 -0.29 10.29 -14.58
C ALA A 96 -1.63 10.55 -13.87
N ASN A 97 -1.76 11.73 -13.24
CA ASN A 97 -3.02 12.18 -12.66
C ASN A 97 -4.14 12.29 -13.71
N GLY A 98 -3.83 12.81 -14.90
CA GLY A 98 -4.79 12.90 -16.01
C GLY A 98 -5.31 11.52 -16.47
N CYS A 99 -4.44 10.52 -16.58
CA CYS A 99 -4.81 9.15 -16.91
C CYS A 99 -5.72 8.55 -15.84
N LEU A 100 -5.39 8.73 -14.55
CA LEU A 100 -6.23 8.27 -13.44
C LEU A 100 -7.62 8.92 -13.48
N ILE A 101 -7.71 10.24 -13.65
CA ILE A 101 -8.98 10.98 -13.72
C ILE A 101 -9.84 10.45 -14.88
N ASN A 102 -9.25 10.28 -16.06
CA ASN A 102 -9.96 9.75 -17.22
C ASN A 102 -10.48 8.32 -17.02
N LEU A 103 -9.75 7.50 -16.26
CA LEU A 103 -10.18 6.15 -15.92
C LEU A 103 -11.31 6.17 -14.88
N ALA A 104 -11.17 6.96 -13.81
CA ALA A 104 -12.18 7.11 -12.77
C ALA A 104 -13.52 7.64 -13.32
N ALA A 105 -13.49 8.41 -14.42
CA ALA A 105 -14.71 8.84 -15.11
C ALA A 105 -15.50 7.69 -15.78
N ARG A 106 -14.85 6.55 -16.02
CA ARG A 106 -15.41 5.39 -16.72
C ARG A 106 -15.65 4.20 -15.79
N GLU A 107 -14.88 4.13 -14.71
CA GLU A 107 -14.88 3.02 -13.76
C GLU A 107 -15.43 3.48 -12.40
N PRO A 108 -16.74 3.30 -12.13
CA PRO A 108 -17.38 3.85 -10.92
C PRO A 108 -16.89 3.21 -9.62
N ASP A 109 -16.35 1.99 -9.68
CA ASP A 109 -15.82 1.26 -8.53
C ASP A 109 -14.36 1.66 -8.19
N LEU A 110 -13.77 2.56 -9.00
CA LEU A 110 -12.43 3.08 -8.81
C LEU A 110 -12.47 4.41 -8.02
N ALA A 111 -11.98 4.38 -6.80
CA ALA A 111 -11.73 5.58 -6.00
C ALA A 111 -10.30 6.08 -6.26
N GLY A 112 -10.19 7.18 -7.02
CA GLY A 112 -8.91 7.71 -7.48
C GLY A 112 -8.21 8.57 -6.43
N PHE A 113 -6.90 8.37 -6.29
CA PHE A 113 -6.01 9.18 -5.46
C PHE A 113 -4.94 9.85 -6.32
N LEU A 114 -4.91 11.18 -6.35
CA LEU A 114 -3.93 11.92 -7.16
C LEU A 114 -2.55 11.91 -6.49
N LEU A 115 -1.47 11.85 -7.28
CA LEU A 115 -0.14 12.16 -6.77
C LEU A 115 -0.02 13.66 -6.53
N SER A 116 0.60 14.05 -5.42
CA SER A 116 0.94 15.45 -5.18
C SER A 116 2.36 15.77 -5.64
N HIS A 117 2.55 17.02 -6.05
CA HIS A 117 3.88 17.57 -6.22
C HIS A 117 4.47 17.90 -4.84
N PRO A 118 5.72 17.51 -4.52
CA PRO A 118 6.28 17.67 -3.17
C PRO A 118 6.41 19.13 -2.73
N THR A 119 6.58 20.06 -3.67
CA THR A 119 6.85 21.48 -3.40
C THR A 119 5.91 22.45 -4.13
N ASP A 120 4.93 21.94 -4.88
CA ASP A 120 3.99 22.76 -5.67
C ASP A 120 2.56 22.29 -5.40
N THR A 121 2.00 22.79 -4.29
CA THR A 121 0.63 22.46 -3.91
C THR A 121 -0.39 22.97 -4.94
N ASP A 122 -0.12 24.08 -5.62
CA ASP A 122 -1.02 24.67 -6.61
C ASP A 122 -1.19 23.75 -7.83
N ALA A 123 -0.12 23.10 -8.28
CA ALA A 123 -0.21 22.07 -9.32
C ALA A 123 -1.12 20.90 -8.90
N THR A 124 -1.04 20.49 -7.63
CA THR A 124 -1.88 19.42 -7.08
C THR A 124 -3.35 19.85 -7.03
N ILE A 125 -3.62 21.08 -6.59
CA ILE A 125 -4.97 21.67 -6.55
C ILE A 125 -5.54 21.81 -7.96
N SER A 126 -4.73 22.22 -8.94
CA SER A 126 -5.14 22.33 -10.34
C SER A 126 -5.58 20.98 -10.92
N ASP A 127 -4.87 19.90 -10.61
CA ASP A 127 -5.26 18.54 -11.04
C ASP A 127 -6.58 18.10 -10.38
N TYR A 128 -6.77 18.41 -9.10
CA TYR A 128 -8.01 18.15 -8.38
C TYR A 128 -9.21 18.92 -8.98
N GLN A 129 -9.05 20.22 -9.23
CA GLN A 129 -10.09 21.06 -9.83
C GLN A 129 -10.46 20.57 -11.23
N ARG A 130 -9.49 20.09 -12.01
CA ARG A 130 -9.74 19.46 -13.30
C ARG A 130 -10.59 18.20 -13.18
N ALA A 131 -10.33 17.36 -12.16
CA ALA A 131 -11.15 16.19 -11.89
C ALA A 131 -12.60 16.59 -11.53
N GLN A 132 -12.77 17.58 -10.65
CA GLN A 132 -14.09 18.11 -10.29
C GLN A 132 -14.84 18.66 -11.50
N ALA A 133 -14.17 19.43 -12.36
CA ALA A 133 -14.77 19.97 -13.59
C ALA A 133 -15.21 18.88 -14.57
N ALA A 134 -14.55 17.70 -14.53
CA ALA A 134 -14.93 16.52 -15.28
C ALA A 134 -16.02 15.65 -14.60
N GLY A 135 -16.53 16.07 -13.44
CA GLY A 135 -17.51 15.30 -12.65
C GLY A 135 -16.91 14.08 -11.94
N VAL A 136 -15.59 14.02 -11.80
CA VAL A 136 -14.88 12.90 -11.17
C VAL A 136 -14.62 13.23 -9.70
N ARG A 137 -15.10 12.36 -8.80
CA ARG A 137 -14.77 12.45 -7.37
C ARG A 137 -13.37 11.90 -7.14
N VAL A 138 -12.48 12.76 -6.64
CA VAL A 138 -11.16 12.34 -6.12
C VAL A 138 -11.34 11.92 -4.66
N ALA A 139 -10.93 10.70 -4.33
CA ALA A 139 -11.03 10.17 -2.97
C ALA A 139 -9.90 10.66 -2.05
N GLY A 140 -8.73 10.94 -2.63
CA GLY A 140 -7.58 11.31 -1.83
C GLY A 140 -6.35 11.75 -2.61
N ILE A 141 -5.26 11.91 -1.87
CA ILE A 141 -3.94 12.31 -2.37
C ILE A 141 -2.88 11.32 -1.86
N LYS A 142 -1.90 11.00 -2.70
CA LYS A 142 -0.72 10.20 -2.35
C LYS A 142 0.55 11.05 -2.52
N PRO A 143 1.03 11.70 -1.45
CA PRO A 143 2.36 12.29 -1.45
C PRO A 143 3.43 11.18 -1.41
N TYR A 144 4.58 11.39 -2.05
CA TYR A 144 5.61 10.37 -2.10
C TYR A 144 7.03 10.95 -2.13
N ALA A 145 7.89 10.42 -1.25
CA ALA A 145 9.23 10.95 -0.99
C ALA A 145 10.21 10.81 -2.17
N ASP A 146 10.07 9.79 -3.02
CA ASP A 146 10.96 9.58 -4.16
C ASP A 146 10.97 10.78 -5.13
N ARG A 147 9.87 11.55 -5.15
CA ARG A 147 9.76 12.78 -5.96
C ARG A 147 10.65 13.92 -5.48
N LEU A 148 11.24 13.83 -4.28
CA LEU A 148 12.23 14.78 -3.78
C LEU A 148 13.62 14.60 -4.41
N GLY A 149 13.84 13.55 -5.20
CA GLY A 149 15.14 13.30 -5.79
C GLY A 149 16.13 12.57 -4.88
N LYS A 150 15.70 12.12 -3.69
CA LYS A 150 16.55 11.45 -2.68
C LYS A 150 15.96 10.13 -2.20
N SER A 151 16.74 9.36 -1.45
CA SER A 151 16.29 8.11 -0.83
C SER A 151 15.14 8.37 0.14
N ASN A 152 14.21 7.42 0.26
CA ASN A 152 13.14 7.47 1.28
C ASN A 152 13.73 7.56 2.70
N PHE A 153 14.90 6.98 2.94
CA PHE A 153 15.59 7.03 4.24
C PHE A 153 16.14 8.42 4.60
N ASP A 154 16.43 9.25 3.60
CA ASP A 154 16.96 10.61 3.77
C ASP A 154 15.85 11.69 3.75
N ALA A 155 14.61 11.28 3.49
CA ALA A 155 13.45 12.16 3.44
C ALA A 155 12.81 12.31 4.82
N THR A 156 12.23 13.49 5.04
CA THR A 156 11.36 13.76 6.18
C THR A 156 9.96 14.12 5.70
N MET A 157 8.95 13.78 6.50
CA MET A 157 7.54 13.95 6.12
C MET A 157 7.18 15.39 5.68
N PRO A 158 7.63 16.46 6.37
CA PRO A 158 7.31 17.83 5.96
C PRO A 158 7.86 18.24 4.59
N GLU A 159 8.89 17.58 4.08
CA GLU A 159 9.51 17.96 2.80
C GLU A 159 8.65 17.61 1.59
N PHE A 160 7.82 16.57 1.68
CA PHE A 160 6.92 16.15 0.60
C PHE A 160 5.44 16.21 0.98
N ILE A 161 5.14 16.71 2.19
CA ILE A 161 3.80 16.95 2.71
C ILE A 161 3.77 18.37 3.28
N PRO A 162 3.78 19.41 2.43
CA PRO A 162 3.77 20.79 2.89
C PRO A 162 2.45 21.11 3.62
N ASP A 163 2.48 22.03 4.59
CA ASP A 163 1.29 22.44 5.36
C ASP A 163 0.14 22.89 4.44
N ALA A 164 0.43 23.59 3.34
CA ALA A 164 -0.57 24.00 2.36
C ALA A 164 -1.31 22.80 1.73
N LEU A 165 -0.63 21.66 1.52
CA LEU A 165 -1.25 20.44 1.03
C LEU A 165 -2.20 19.86 2.10
N LEU A 166 -1.78 19.86 3.37
CA LEU A 166 -2.63 19.40 4.49
C LEU A 166 -3.86 20.28 4.67
N GLU A 167 -3.73 21.60 4.55
CA GLU A 167 -4.84 22.55 4.61
C GLU A 167 -5.84 22.32 3.48
N PHE A 168 -5.34 22.15 2.25
CA PHE A 168 -6.16 21.79 1.09
C PHE A 168 -6.90 20.46 1.33
N MET A 169 -6.18 19.41 1.70
CA MET A 169 -6.78 18.09 1.95
C MET A 169 -7.81 18.15 3.08
N ALA A 170 -7.58 18.93 4.14
CA ALA A 170 -8.53 19.11 5.23
C ALA A 170 -9.81 19.80 4.75
N SER A 171 -9.68 20.86 3.93
CA SER A 171 -10.82 21.61 3.40
C SER A 171 -11.72 20.75 2.50
N GLU A 172 -11.13 19.84 1.74
CA GLU A 172 -11.82 18.92 0.84
C GLU A 172 -12.11 17.54 1.47
N ARG A 173 -11.77 17.36 2.76
CA ARG A 173 -11.94 16.11 3.53
C ARG A 173 -11.34 14.88 2.83
N LEU A 174 -10.17 15.06 2.22
CA LEU A 174 -9.49 14.04 1.44
C LEU A 174 -8.78 13.02 2.31
N ILE A 175 -8.63 11.81 1.75
CA ILE A 175 -7.84 10.74 2.35
C ILE A 175 -6.37 10.89 1.89
N MET A 176 -5.42 10.78 2.81
CA MET A 176 -4.00 10.67 2.50
C MET A 176 -3.59 9.19 2.50
N MET A 177 -3.10 8.68 1.37
CA MET A 177 -2.35 7.42 1.35
C MET A 177 -0.88 7.74 1.59
N LEU A 178 -0.36 7.33 2.75
CA LEU A 178 0.94 7.75 3.24
C LEU A 178 1.92 6.59 3.30
N HIS A 179 2.91 6.63 2.41
CA HIS A 179 4.15 5.87 2.57
C HIS A 179 5.12 6.68 3.43
N THR A 180 5.44 6.19 4.62
CA THR A 180 6.27 6.94 5.59
C THR A 180 7.74 6.96 5.18
N ALA A 181 8.40 8.10 5.43
CA ALA A 181 9.82 8.30 5.18
C ALA A 181 10.69 7.74 6.32
N GLY A 182 12.02 7.79 6.16
CA GLY A 182 12.98 7.29 7.16
C GLY A 182 12.89 5.78 7.31
N ILE A 183 12.77 5.29 8.55
CA ILE A 183 12.40 3.90 8.89
C ILE A 183 10.90 3.74 9.20
N GLY A 184 10.11 4.76 8.85
CA GLY A 184 8.68 4.83 9.11
C GLY A 184 8.33 4.96 10.58
N VAL A 185 7.28 4.26 11.01
CA VAL A 185 6.74 4.35 12.38
C VAL A 185 7.71 3.88 13.47
N GLY A 186 8.82 3.23 13.10
CA GLY A 186 9.93 2.95 14.00
C GLY A 186 10.62 4.21 14.54
N ASP A 187 10.59 5.32 13.78
CA ASP A 187 11.18 6.58 14.19
C ASP A 187 10.22 7.41 15.05
N LYS A 188 10.74 7.97 16.15
CA LYS A 188 10.01 8.92 17.00
C LYS A 188 9.58 10.16 16.21
N ALA A 189 10.43 10.67 15.31
CA ALA A 189 10.10 11.86 14.53
C ALA A 189 8.89 11.62 13.60
N CYS A 190 8.80 10.41 13.00
CA CYS A 190 7.62 10.00 12.24
C CYS A 190 6.36 9.99 13.12
N ARG A 191 6.43 9.36 14.30
CA ARG A 191 5.28 9.29 15.22
C ARG A 191 4.83 10.66 15.73
N ASP A 192 5.78 11.55 16.04
CA ASP A 192 5.48 12.92 16.47
C ASP A 192 4.82 13.75 15.34
N TYR A 193 5.29 13.57 14.10
CA TYR A 193 4.69 14.20 12.92
C TYR A 193 3.24 13.73 12.71
N LEU A 194 2.99 12.42 12.76
CA LEU A 194 1.65 11.84 12.63
C LEU A 194 0.71 12.32 13.74
N ARG A 195 1.21 12.41 14.98
CA ARG A 195 0.45 12.96 16.11
C ARG A 195 0.06 14.41 15.89
N THR A 196 1.02 15.24 15.51
CA THR A 196 0.79 16.67 15.28
C THR A 196 -0.15 16.90 14.11
N THR A 197 0.03 16.16 13.03
CA THR A 197 -0.79 16.26 11.81
C THR A 197 -2.23 15.84 12.09
N SER A 198 -2.44 14.69 12.74
CA SER A 198 -3.79 14.20 13.06
C SER A 198 -4.55 15.09 14.05
N GLN A 199 -3.84 15.78 14.94
CA GLN A 199 -4.43 16.76 15.87
C GLN A 199 -4.81 18.08 15.17
N ARG A 200 -3.95 18.57 14.26
CA ARG A 200 -4.20 19.82 13.53
C ARG A 200 -5.22 19.67 12.41
N HIS A 201 -5.25 18.51 11.76
CA HIS A 201 -6.08 18.21 10.60
C HIS A 201 -6.89 16.92 10.82
N PRO A 202 -7.80 16.88 11.80
CA PRO A 202 -8.58 15.67 12.11
C PRO A 202 -9.50 15.22 10.96
N ASP A 203 -9.84 16.13 10.04
CA ASP A 203 -10.63 15.85 8.83
C ASP A 203 -9.83 15.16 7.73
N VAL A 204 -8.49 15.17 7.79
CA VAL A 204 -7.64 14.38 6.89
C VAL A 204 -7.53 12.98 7.46
N ARG A 205 -8.16 12.01 6.81
CA ARG A 205 -7.96 10.59 7.12
C ARG A 205 -6.64 10.15 6.52
N ILE A 206 -5.81 9.45 7.29
CA ILE A 206 -4.47 9.04 6.85
C ILE A 206 -4.42 7.53 6.88
N ILE A 207 -4.23 6.91 5.72
CA ILE A 207 -3.93 5.50 5.58
C ILE A 207 -2.41 5.34 5.60
N LEU A 208 -1.90 4.60 6.58
CA LEU A 208 -0.50 4.25 6.69
C LEU A 208 -0.25 2.99 5.85
N ALA A 209 0.34 3.18 4.66
CA ALA A 209 0.71 2.08 3.77
C ALA A 209 1.67 1.12 4.46
N HIS A 210 1.50 -0.19 4.22
CA HIS A 210 2.36 -1.24 4.77
C HIS A 210 2.49 -1.16 6.31
N MET A 211 1.36 -1.01 7.00
CA MET A 211 1.25 -0.80 8.44
C MET A 211 2.05 0.41 8.96
N GLY A 212 2.35 1.37 8.08
CA GLY A 212 3.13 2.56 8.38
C GLY A 212 4.64 2.39 8.34
N ARG A 213 5.12 1.28 7.78
CA ARG A 213 6.51 0.91 7.52
C ARG A 213 7.39 0.85 8.77
N TYR A 214 8.01 -0.30 8.96
CA TYR A 214 9.01 -0.59 9.96
C TYR A 214 10.08 -1.47 9.31
N THR A 215 11.28 -1.51 9.87
CA THR A 215 12.37 -2.36 9.36
C THR A 215 12.55 -3.62 10.21
N CYS A 216 12.09 -3.63 11.46
CA CYS A 216 12.02 -4.82 12.28
C CYS A 216 10.70 -4.85 13.09
N PRO A 217 10.19 -6.03 13.48
CA PRO A 217 8.91 -6.12 14.20
C PRO A 217 8.83 -5.30 15.50
N ASP A 218 9.94 -5.15 16.22
CA ASP A 218 10.00 -4.36 17.47
C ASP A 218 9.70 -2.88 17.27
N GLN A 219 9.97 -2.35 16.06
CA GLN A 219 9.58 -0.98 15.71
C GLN A 219 8.06 -0.83 15.58
N PHE A 220 7.35 -1.86 15.12
CA PHE A 220 5.90 -1.85 15.13
C PHE A 220 5.35 -1.93 16.56
N THR A 221 5.97 -2.75 17.43
CA THR A 221 5.66 -2.77 18.87
C THR A 221 5.82 -1.36 19.48
N SER A 222 6.89 -0.65 19.13
CA SER A 222 7.10 0.74 19.56
C SER A 222 6.00 1.71 19.09
N LEU A 223 5.42 1.50 17.90
CA LEU A 223 4.24 2.24 17.44
C LEU A 223 3.04 1.94 18.35
N MET A 224 2.77 0.66 18.60
CA MET A 224 1.62 0.21 19.40
C MET A 224 1.68 0.72 20.84
N GLU A 225 2.86 0.72 21.46
CA GLU A 225 3.10 1.22 22.81
C GLU A 225 3.06 2.76 22.91
N SER A 226 3.26 3.48 21.80
CA SER A 226 3.29 4.95 21.81
C SER A 226 1.94 5.63 22.08
N GLY A 227 0.83 4.87 22.04
CA GLY A 227 -0.55 5.37 22.13
C GLY A 227 -1.00 6.20 20.93
N LEU A 228 -0.19 6.30 19.87
CA LEU A 228 -0.51 7.13 18.69
C LEU A 228 -1.85 6.73 18.05
N LEU A 229 -2.04 5.45 17.77
CA LEU A 229 -3.26 4.97 17.11
C LEU A 229 -4.52 5.12 17.97
N GLU A 230 -4.38 5.14 19.30
CA GLU A 230 -5.49 5.34 20.25
C GLU A 230 -5.94 6.81 20.27
N HIS A 231 -4.99 7.74 20.23
CA HIS A 231 -5.27 9.18 20.28
C HIS A 231 -5.52 9.82 18.91
N ALA A 232 -5.26 9.11 17.82
CA ALA A 232 -5.43 9.61 16.45
C ALA A 232 -6.43 8.73 15.66
N PRO A 233 -7.75 8.94 15.85
CA PRO A 233 -8.80 8.14 15.17
C PRO A 233 -8.88 8.38 13.66
N SER A 234 -8.17 9.39 13.13
CA SER A 234 -8.01 9.62 11.69
C SER A 234 -6.96 8.73 11.04
N LEU A 235 -6.13 8.01 11.82
CA LEU A 235 -5.14 7.08 11.29
C LEU A 235 -5.73 5.69 11.06
N TYR A 236 -5.47 5.15 9.86
CA TYR A 236 -5.81 3.82 9.38
C TYR A 236 -4.52 3.07 9.04
N LEU A 237 -4.57 1.76 9.10
CA LEU A 237 -3.48 0.86 8.69
C LEU A 237 -3.88 0.14 7.42
N GLU A 238 -2.95 -0.04 6.50
CA GLU A 238 -3.12 -0.82 5.28
C GLU A 238 -2.07 -1.94 5.26
N MET A 239 -2.45 -3.14 4.82
CA MET A 239 -1.70 -4.36 5.12
C MET A 239 -0.68 -4.81 4.07
N SER A 240 -0.70 -4.24 2.86
CA SER A 240 0.16 -4.68 1.76
C SER A 240 1.64 -4.74 2.16
N SER A 241 2.37 -5.71 1.60
CA SER A 241 3.78 -6.01 1.94
C SER A 241 4.07 -6.50 3.36
N VAL A 242 3.10 -6.51 4.29
CA VAL A 242 3.32 -6.97 5.68
C VAL A 242 3.00 -8.45 5.84
N THR A 243 4.04 -9.26 6.09
CA THR A 243 3.94 -10.72 6.19
C THR A 243 4.25 -11.24 7.60
N SER A 244 4.40 -10.34 8.58
CA SER A 244 4.59 -10.70 9.99
C SER A 244 3.27 -10.95 10.71
N GLN A 245 3.01 -12.21 11.08
CA GLN A 245 1.87 -12.58 11.93
C GLN A 245 1.82 -11.76 13.24
N ALA A 246 2.97 -11.55 13.88
CA ALA A 246 3.08 -10.85 15.16
C ALA A 246 2.58 -9.40 15.10
N VAL A 247 2.70 -8.74 13.94
CA VAL A 247 2.20 -7.38 13.72
C VAL A 247 0.67 -7.35 13.68
N TYR A 248 0.06 -8.26 12.92
CA TYR A 248 -1.39 -8.42 12.88
C TYR A 248 -1.98 -8.76 14.23
N GLU A 249 -1.32 -9.66 14.96
CA GLU A 249 -1.69 -10.06 16.30
C GLU A 249 -1.84 -8.87 17.27
N GLN A 250 -0.91 -7.92 17.24
CA GLN A 250 -1.00 -6.71 18.07
C GLN A 250 -2.21 -5.84 17.69
N VAL A 251 -2.46 -5.68 16.39
CA VAL A 251 -3.58 -4.89 15.86
C VAL A 251 -4.92 -5.55 16.21
N LEU A 252 -5.04 -6.85 15.97
CA LEU A 252 -6.28 -7.60 16.13
C LEU A 252 -6.69 -7.75 17.60
N ARG A 253 -5.77 -7.64 18.56
CA ARG A 253 -6.12 -7.58 20.00
C ARG A 253 -6.84 -6.30 20.42
N LYS A 254 -6.83 -5.26 19.57
CA LYS A 254 -7.47 -3.96 19.82
C LYS A 254 -8.73 -3.77 18.97
N PRO A 255 -9.96 -3.91 19.52
CA PRO A 255 -11.21 -3.87 18.75
C PRO A 255 -11.39 -2.62 17.87
N GLU A 256 -10.90 -1.47 18.34
CA GLU A 256 -10.95 -0.18 17.63
C GLU A 256 -10.02 -0.11 16.41
N LEU A 257 -8.96 -0.94 16.37
CA LEU A 257 -8.05 -1.01 15.22
C LEU A 257 -8.55 -1.98 14.14
N ARG A 258 -9.31 -3.01 14.52
CA ARG A 258 -9.96 -3.94 13.56
C ARG A 258 -10.79 -3.19 12.52
N LYS A 259 -11.43 -2.09 12.93
CA LYS A 259 -12.28 -1.23 12.08
C LYS A 259 -11.50 -0.22 11.23
N ARG A 260 -10.19 -0.14 11.42
CA ARG A 260 -9.27 0.81 10.77
C ARG A 260 -8.12 0.11 10.04
N LEU A 261 -8.20 -1.22 9.90
CA LEU A 261 -7.26 -2.02 9.13
C LEU A 261 -7.87 -2.32 7.75
N LEU A 262 -7.11 -2.07 6.69
CA LEU A 262 -7.54 -2.20 5.30
C LEU A 262 -6.71 -3.25 4.57
N PHE A 263 -7.39 -4.12 3.82
CA PHE A 263 -6.74 -4.95 2.81
C PHE A 263 -6.31 -4.10 1.61
N GLY A 264 -5.08 -4.30 1.17
CA GLY A 264 -4.56 -3.77 -0.09
C GLY A 264 -3.47 -4.71 -0.63
N THR A 265 -3.32 -4.72 -1.94
CA THR A 265 -2.38 -5.63 -2.62
C THR A 265 -1.05 -4.99 -2.95
N ASP A 266 -1.02 -3.66 -3.05
CA ASP A 266 0.07 -2.89 -3.66
C ASP A 266 0.44 -3.40 -5.06
N LEU A 267 -0.53 -3.84 -5.85
CA LEU A 267 -0.26 -4.32 -7.20
C LEU A 267 0.33 -3.20 -8.06
N PRO A 268 1.35 -3.50 -8.88
CA PRO A 268 1.89 -4.83 -9.18
C PRO A 268 3.01 -5.32 -8.23
N PHE A 269 3.44 -4.53 -7.23
CA PHE A 269 4.48 -4.96 -6.29
C PHE A 269 4.08 -6.23 -5.54
N GLY A 270 2.81 -6.36 -5.17
CA GLY A 270 2.24 -7.58 -4.55
C GLY A 270 2.36 -8.86 -5.37
N LEU A 271 2.72 -8.79 -6.68
CA LEU A 271 3.02 -9.95 -7.51
C LEU A 271 4.41 -10.54 -7.26
N ILE A 272 5.34 -9.75 -6.73
CA ILE A 272 6.68 -10.25 -6.44
C ILE A 272 6.55 -11.45 -5.51
N THR A 273 7.18 -12.53 -5.92
CA THR A 273 7.20 -13.78 -5.19
C THR A 273 8.15 -13.63 -4.01
N GLY A 274 7.67 -13.12 -2.88
CA GLY A 274 8.55 -12.68 -1.81
C GLY A 274 7.86 -12.16 -0.55
N VAL A 275 8.65 -11.96 0.50
CA VAL A 275 8.18 -11.57 1.84
C VAL A 275 9.14 -10.58 2.50
N GLU A 276 8.64 -9.76 3.42
CA GLU A 276 9.51 -8.99 4.30
C GLU A 276 10.23 -9.91 5.29
N ARG A 277 11.48 -9.58 5.62
CA ARG A 277 12.27 -10.28 6.62
C ARG A 277 13.22 -9.35 7.36
N TRP A 278 13.44 -9.67 8.64
CA TRP A 278 14.51 -9.09 9.42
C TRP A 278 15.61 -10.13 9.66
N SER A 279 16.86 -9.68 9.57
CA SER A 279 18.07 -10.43 9.89
C SER A 279 18.95 -9.60 10.81
N ASP A 280 19.53 -10.20 11.85
CA ASP A 280 20.46 -9.51 12.74
C ASP A 280 21.78 -9.14 12.04
N THR A 281 22.11 -9.83 10.95
CA THR A 281 23.34 -9.62 10.16
C THR A 281 23.12 -8.72 8.95
N HIS A 282 21.95 -8.81 8.29
CA HIS A 282 21.66 -8.05 7.06
C HIS A 282 20.63 -6.92 7.24
N GLY A 283 20.01 -6.83 8.42
CA GLY A 283 18.94 -5.88 8.68
C GLY A 283 17.63 -6.26 7.98
N ALA A 284 16.90 -5.25 7.50
CA ALA A 284 15.63 -5.45 6.81
C ALA A 284 15.85 -5.81 5.35
N VAL A 285 15.26 -6.92 4.93
CA VAL A 285 15.42 -7.48 3.60
C VAL A 285 14.06 -7.86 3.04
N PHE A 286 13.87 -7.70 1.74
CA PHE A 286 12.75 -8.29 1.03
C PHE A 286 13.23 -9.56 0.34
N LEU A 287 12.93 -10.71 0.94
CA LEU A 287 13.37 -12.01 0.45
C LEU A 287 12.51 -12.42 -0.74
N THR A 288 13.13 -12.71 -1.88
CA THR A 288 12.43 -13.07 -3.11
C THR A 288 12.73 -14.50 -3.54
N ARG A 289 11.76 -15.17 -4.16
CA ARG A 289 11.97 -16.45 -4.86
C ARG A 289 12.95 -16.25 -6.00
N ASP A 290 12.64 -15.34 -6.90
CA ASP A 290 13.46 -15.02 -8.08
C ASP A 290 14.59 -14.04 -7.74
N ASP A 291 15.61 -13.99 -8.59
CA ASP A 291 16.70 -13.03 -8.44
C ASP A 291 16.36 -11.72 -9.14
N TYR A 292 16.32 -10.62 -8.38
CA TYR A 292 16.21 -9.27 -8.90
C TYR A 292 17.56 -8.56 -8.81
N THR A 293 17.75 -7.53 -9.62
CA THR A 293 18.94 -6.65 -9.62
C THR A 293 19.18 -5.93 -8.29
N TRP A 294 18.16 -5.88 -7.44
CA TRP A 294 18.17 -5.27 -6.12
C TRP A 294 18.17 -6.29 -4.98
N SER A 295 18.05 -7.60 -5.28
CA SER A 295 18.10 -8.65 -4.27
C SER A 295 19.51 -8.77 -3.68
N ASP A 296 19.59 -9.07 -2.38
CA ASP A 296 20.85 -9.40 -1.71
C ASP A 296 21.26 -10.84 -2.06
N HIS A 297 22.37 -11.00 -2.80
CA HIS A 297 22.85 -12.30 -3.26
C HIS A 297 23.31 -13.23 -2.12
N GLU A 298 23.86 -12.68 -1.04
CA GLU A 298 24.32 -13.47 0.11
C GLU A 298 23.12 -14.04 0.86
N MET A 299 22.11 -13.19 1.11
CA MET A 299 20.84 -13.60 1.69
C MET A 299 20.11 -14.62 0.79
N ASN A 300 20.11 -14.37 -0.51
CA ASN A 300 19.50 -15.29 -1.47
C ASN A 300 20.14 -16.69 -1.41
N ALA A 301 21.44 -16.77 -1.15
CA ALA A 301 22.14 -18.04 -0.92
C ALA A 301 21.85 -18.64 0.46
N GLU A 302 21.82 -17.82 1.51
CA GLU A 302 21.50 -18.26 2.88
C GLU A 302 20.10 -18.89 2.97
N PHE A 303 19.12 -18.30 2.30
CA PHE A 303 17.71 -18.72 2.34
C PHE A 303 17.26 -19.50 1.10
N ALA A 304 18.19 -20.14 0.37
CA ALA A 304 17.90 -20.77 -0.92
C ALA A 304 16.71 -21.75 -0.88
N GLU A 305 16.59 -22.58 0.16
CA GLU A 305 15.48 -23.54 0.29
C GLU A 305 14.16 -22.85 0.65
N GLU A 306 14.19 -21.86 1.54
CA GLU A 306 13.01 -21.13 1.99
C GLU A 306 12.40 -20.30 0.85
N ARG A 307 13.26 -19.69 0.01
CA ARG A 307 12.86 -18.93 -1.18
C ARG A 307 12.01 -19.75 -2.14
N LEU A 308 12.25 -21.06 -2.24
CA LEU A 308 11.46 -21.97 -3.08
C LEU A 308 10.05 -22.22 -2.53
N GLN A 309 9.78 -21.83 -1.29
CA GLN A 309 8.43 -21.86 -0.68
C GLN A 309 7.69 -20.52 -0.84
N LEU A 310 8.31 -19.52 -1.49
CA LEU A 310 7.68 -18.23 -1.71
C LEU A 310 6.84 -18.22 -3.00
N THR A 311 5.76 -17.44 -2.93
CA THR A 311 4.77 -17.17 -3.97
C THR A 311 4.41 -15.68 -3.84
N HIS A 312 3.38 -15.19 -4.54
CA HIS A 312 2.98 -13.78 -4.52
C HIS A 312 2.91 -13.21 -3.10
N ASN A 313 3.58 -12.07 -2.91
CA ASN A 313 3.63 -11.38 -1.63
C ASN A 313 2.22 -11.16 -1.06
N THR A 314 1.26 -10.74 -1.90
CA THR A 314 -0.12 -10.52 -1.45
C THR A 314 -0.75 -11.77 -0.81
N TYR A 315 -0.39 -13.00 -1.21
CA TYR A 315 -0.90 -14.20 -0.57
C TYR A 315 -0.25 -14.43 0.79
N HIS A 316 1.04 -14.18 0.93
CA HIS A 316 1.73 -14.24 2.23
C HIS A 316 1.21 -13.20 3.21
N VAL A 317 0.84 -12.02 2.72
CA VAL A 317 0.17 -10.97 3.52
C VAL A 317 -1.18 -11.47 4.06
N ILE A 318 -2.00 -12.07 3.19
CA ILE A 318 -3.29 -12.66 3.56
C ILE A 318 -3.10 -13.80 4.56
N LYS A 319 -2.13 -14.69 4.31
CA LYS A 319 -1.80 -15.81 5.20
C LYS A 319 -1.38 -15.33 6.58
N ALA A 320 -0.51 -14.33 6.67
CA ALA A 320 -0.06 -13.79 7.95
C ALA A 320 -1.21 -13.18 8.76
N PHE A 321 -2.15 -12.50 8.11
CA PHE A 321 -3.37 -12.01 8.75
C PHE A 321 -4.28 -13.16 9.19
N LYS A 322 -4.49 -14.17 8.34
CA LYS A 322 -5.27 -15.36 8.66
C LYS A 322 -4.73 -16.07 9.88
N ASP A 323 -3.44 -16.39 9.89
CA ASP A 323 -2.78 -17.09 10.99
C ASP A 323 -2.86 -16.27 12.30
N ALA A 324 -2.74 -14.94 12.20
CA ALA A 324 -2.92 -14.05 13.35
C ALA A 324 -4.36 -14.04 13.88
N LEU A 325 -5.35 -14.08 12.98
CA LEU A 325 -6.77 -14.14 13.34
C LEU A 325 -7.12 -15.47 14.01
N ASP A 326 -6.55 -16.58 13.51
CA ASP A 326 -6.70 -17.93 14.07
C ASP A 326 -6.00 -18.06 15.45
N ALA A 327 -4.92 -17.30 15.68
CA ALA A 327 -4.15 -17.33 16.92
C ALA A 327 -4.75 -16.53 18.07
N ILE A 328 -5.71 -15.63 17.80
CA ILE A 328 -6.35 -14.82 18.85
C ILE A 328 -7.71 -15.38 19.25
N ASP A 329 -7.97 -15.42 20.55
CA ASP A 329 -9.27 -15.82 21.08
C ASP A 329 -10.31 -14.71 20.85
N LEU A 330 -11.11 -14.87 19.80
CA LEU A 330 -12.27 -14.04 19.53
C LEU A 330 -13.57 -14.74 19.92
N PRO A 331 -14.56 -14.00 20.44
CA PRO A 331 -15.94 -14.48 20.57
C PRO A 331 -16.45 -15.15 19.30
N GLN A 332 -17.32 -16.15 19.46
CA GLN A 332 -17.89 -16.90 18.36
C GLN A 332 -18.55 -15.97 17.31
N GLY A 333 -18.15 -16.11 16.04
CA GLY A 333 -18.67 -15.32 14.92
C GLY A 333 -17.98 -13.95 14.72
N GLU A 334 -17.17 -13.49 15.67
CA GLU A 334 -16.46 -12.22 15.53
C GLU A 334 -15.31 -12.32 14.50
N ALA A 335 -14.61 -13.45 14.42
CA ALA A 335 -13.56 -13.67 13.43
C ALA A 335 -14.05 -13.47 11.99
N GLU A 336 -15.23 -14.01 11.64
CA GLU A 336 -15.83 -13.83 10.32
C GLU A 336 -16.21 -12.38 10.04
N THR A 337 -16.69 -11.66 11.06
CA THR A 337 -17.00 -10.23 10.96
C THR A 337 -15.73 -9.41 10.71
N VAL A 338 -14.66 -9.67 11.49
CA VAL A 338 -13.37 -9.00 11.34
C VAL A 338 -12.76 -9.26 9.97
N LYS A 339 -12.81 -10.51 9.50
CA LYS A 339 -12.36 -10.89 8.16
C LYS A 339 -13.12 -10.11 7.08
N HIS A 340 -14.45 -10.14 7.10
CA HIS A 340 -15.26 -9.39 6.15
C HIS A 340 -14.98 -7.87 6.21
N ASP A 341 -14.82 -7.33 7.41
CA ASP A 341 -14.55 -5.91 7.61
C ASP A 341 -13.19 -5.49 7.03
N VAL A 342 -12.11 -6.23 7.33
CA VAL A 342 -10.76 -5.91 6.85
C VAL A 342 -10.64 -6.06 5.34
N PHE A 343 -11.17 -7.14 4.77
CA PHE A 343 -11.08 -7.41 3.33
C PHE A 343 -12.06 -6.59 2.48
N CYS A 344 -13.02 -5.90 3.10
CA CYS A 344 -14.02 -5.16 2.34
C CYS A 344 -14.64 -3.97 3.08
N ALA A 345 -15.38 -4.21 4.16
CA ALA A 345 -16.32 -3.21 4.68
C ALA A 345 -15.62 -1.95 5.21
N ASN A 346 -14.40 -2.07 5.75
CA ASN A 346 -13.65 -0.94 6.28
C ASN A 346 -13.33 0.09 5.20
N ALA A 347 -12.91 -0.34 4.02
CA ALA A 347 -12.58 0.56 2.90
C ALA A 347 -13.83 1.25 2.35
N LEU A 348 -14.94 0.52 2.20
CA LEU A 348 -16.23 1.08 1.80
C LEU A 348 -16.77 2.13 2.79
N ARG A 349 -16.63 1.85 4.11
CA ARG A 349 -16.99 2.81 5.15
C ARG A 349 -16.13 4.06 5.07
N LEU A 350 -14.83 3.92 4.80
CA LEU A 350 -13.92 5.05 4.66
C LEU A 350 -14.25 5.95 3.44
N LEU A 351 -14.74 5.40 2.33
CA LEU A 351 -15.21 6.20 1.18
C LEU A 351 -16.53 6.94 1.41
N SER A 352 -17.32 6.46 2.39
CA SER A 352 -18.65 6.96 2.68
C SER A 352 -18.67 8.08 3.73
N THR A 353 -17.51 8.41 4.33
CA THR A 353 -17.32 9.52 5.29
C THR A 353 -16.91 10.82 4.61
#